data_AF-A0A5C1EC01-F1
#
_entry.id   AF-A0A5C1EC01-F1
#
_cell.length_a   1.000
_cell.length_b   1.000
_cell.length_c   1.000
_cell.angle_alpha   90.00
_cell.angle_beta   90.00
_cell.angle_gamma   90.00
#
_symmetry.space_group_name_H-M   'P 1'
#
loop_
_entity.id
_entity.type
_entity.pdbx_description
1 polymer ?
#
loop_
_entity_poly.entity_id
_entity_poly.type
_entity_poly.pdbx_seq_one_letter_code
_entity_poly.pdbx_strand_id
1 'polypeptide(L)'
;MTAHIANDAFPREATMPVAVRWLGFGGLVPFFTLVGAMALFGTDYRGFLLFVLVSYGAVILSFVGALHWAFAMTAAADQPAIRTRLLAWSVVPALCAWAAMVLPAGFDLILLVTMFWVHFAVDAVWARRLGLPSWYVTLRTVLTVGATLALTLAIAMLLLNPAGPPDLVPAQLTCPAESVGLEV
;
A
#
# COMPACT_ATOMS: atom_id res chain seq x y z
N MET A 1 16.30 -38.32 -8.81
CA MET A 1 16.66 -37.85 -7.46
C MET A 1 16.61 -36.32 -7.45
N THR A 2 15.43 -35.73 -7.64
CA THR A 2 15.27 -34.28 -7.86
C THR A 2 13.97 -33.70 -7.26
N ALA A 3 13.08 -34.56 -6.76
CA ALA A 3 11.82 -34.14 -6.14
C ALA A 3 11.93 -33.89 -4.61
N HIS A 4 13.02 -34.32 -3.96
CA HIS A 4 13.11 -34.24 -2.49
C HIS A 4 13.44 -32.82 -2.00
N ILE A 5 14.27 -32.04 -2.71
CA ILE A 5 14.77 -30.74 -2.22
C ILE A 5 13.70 -29.63 -2.32
N ALA A 6 12.81 -29.69 -3.31
CA ALA A 6 11.74 -28.69 -3.45
C ALA A 6 10.74 -28.70 -2.28
N ASN A 7 10.62 -29.84 -1.56
CA ASN A 7 9.66 -30.02 -0.48
C ASN A 7 10.13 -29.45 0.87
N ASP A 8 11.38 -28.97 0.97
CA ASP A 8 11.99 -28.53 2.23
C ASP A 8 12.02 -26.98 2.39
N ALA A 9 11.78 -26.22 1.30
CA ALA A 9 11.87 -24.76 1.32
C ALA A 9 10.81 -24.10 2.23
N PHE A 10 9.63 -24.71 2.34
CA PHE A 10 8.56 -24.27 3.24
C PHE A 10 7.92 -25.48 3.93
N PRO A 11 8.13 -25.67 5.24
CA PRO A 11 7.43 -26.69 5.99
C PRO A 11 5.91 -26.50 5.86
N ARG A 12 5.18 -27.59 5.64
CA ARG A 12 3.70 -27.57 5.58
C ARG A 12 3.11 -27.40 6.98
N GLU A 13 3.30 -26.22 7.57
CA GLU A 13 2.63 -25.86 8.82
C GLU A 13 1.15 -25.55 8.56
N ALA A 14 0.27 -26.33 9.18
CA ALA A 14 -1.18 -26.15 9.04
C ALA A 14 -1.71 -24.92 9.80
N THR A 15 -0.99 -24.46 10.83
CA THR A 15 -1.43 -23.39 11.73
C THR A 15 -0.56 -22.15 11.59
N MET A 16 -1.20 -20.99 11.45
CA MET A 16 -0.50 -19.70 11.43
C MET A 16 0.15 -19.42 12.80
N PRO A 17 1.46 -19.13 12.86
CA PRO A 17 2.12 -18.73 14.10
C PRO A 17 1.50 -17.45 14.70
N VAL A 18 1.42 -17.38 16.02
CA VAL A 18 0.80 -16.24 16.74
C VAL A 18 1.52 -14.93 16.45
N ALA A 19 2.85 -14.95 16.37
CA ALA A 19 3.64 -13.77 16.02
C ALA A 19 3.28 -13.21 14.62
N VAL A 20 3.11 -14.09 13.63
CA VAL A 20 2.71 -13.71 12.26
C VAL A 20 1.34 -13.05 12.28
N ARG A 21 0.42 -13.56 13.09
CA ARG A 21 -0.91 -12.98 13.28
C ARG A 21 -0.81 -11.56 13.81
N TRP A 22 -0.12 -11.35 14.92
CA TRP A 22 0.02 -10.02 15.53
C TRP A 22 0.70 -9.00 14.60
N LEU A 23 1.79 -9.41 13.94
CA LEU A 23 2.50 -8.53 13.02
C LEU A 23 1.66 -8.19 11.78
N GLY A 24 0.95 -9.17 11.22
CA GLY A 24 0.06 -8.96 10.09
C GLY A 24 -1.08 -8.01 10.44
N PHE A 25 -1.88 -8.36 11.45
CA PHE A 25 -3.04 -7.55 11.84
C PHE A 25 -2.65 -6.19 12.40
N GLY A 26 -1.49 -6.07 13.06
CA GLY A 26 -0.92 -4.80 13.49
C GLY A 26 -0.72 -3.83 12.32
N GLY A 27 -0.39 -4.34 11.13
CA GLY A 27 -0.26 -3.54 9.92
C GLY A 27 -1.57 -2.90 9.42
N LEU A 28 -2.75 -3.34 9.90
CA LEU A 28 -4.02 -2.70 9.56
C LEU A 28 -4.38 -1.53 10.48
N VAL A 29 -3.75 -1.45 11.66
CA VAL A 29 -4.09 -0.43 12.66
C VAL A 29 -3.94 1.00 12.11
N PRO A 30 -2.84 1.37 11.42
CA PRO A 30 -2.70 2.74 10.93
C PRO A 30 -3.71 3.09 9.84
N PHE A 31 -4.08 2.15 8.97
CA PHE A 31 -5.12 2.37 7.95
C PHE A 31 -6.46 2.79 8.58
N PHE A 32 -6.94 2.00 9.54
CA PHE A 32 -8.22 2.27 10.19
C PHE A 32 -8.17 3.48 11.13
N THR A 33 -7.02 3.72 11.78
CA THR A 33 -6.83 4.90 12.63
C THR A 33 -6.89 6.18 11.81
N LEU A 34 -6.21 6.22 10.65
CA LEU A 34 -6.16 7.41 9.80
C LEU A 34 -7.50 7.69 9.13
N VAL A 35 -8.19 6.67 8.59
CA VAL A 35 -9.52 6.88 8.00
C VAL A 35 -10.57 7.24 9.07
N GLY A 36 -10.46 6.69 10.28
CA GLY A 36 -11.29 7.09 11.41
C GLY A 36 -11.04 8.54 11.84
N ALA A 37 -9.77 8.96 11.90
CA ALA A 37 -9.40 10.35 12.17
C ALA A 37 -9.96 11.29 11.09
N MET A 38 -9.94 10.91 9.81
CA MET A 38 -10.55 11.70 8.74
C MET A 38 -12.06 11.88 8.95
N ALA A 39 -12.76 10.85 9.43
CA ALA A 39 -14.18 10.93 9.74
C ALA A 39 -14.47 11.86 10.94
N LEU A 40 -13.57 11.91 11.93
CA LEU A 40 -13.76 12.68 13.16
C LEU A 40 -13.34 14.16 13.05
N PHE A 41 -12.24 14.45 12.37
CA PHE A 41 -11.63 15.79 12.35
C PHE A 41 -11.99 16.64 11.11
N GLY A 42 -12.82 16.13 10.20
CA GLY A 42 -13.41 16.94 9.11
C GLY A 42 -12.44 17.35 7.99
N THR A 43 -12.70 18.53 7.40
CA THR A 43 -11.95 19.08 6.25
C THR A 43 -10.55 19.57 6.61
N ASP A 44 -10.35 20.06 7.83
CA ASP A 44 -9.21 20.93 8.16
C ASP A 44 -7.87 20.20 8.14
N TYR A 45 -7.86 18.93 8.54
CA TYR A 45 -6.66 18.08 8.55
C TYR A 45 -6.63 17.08 7.39
N ARG A 46 -7.58 17.15 6.47
CA ARG A 46 -7.81 16.12 5.46
C ARG A 46 -6.61 15.90 4.55
N GLY A 47 -5.99 16.99 4.07
CA GLY A 47 -4.82 16.90 3.20
C GLY A 47 -3.65 16.18 3.87
N PHE A 48 -3.38 16.52 5.13
CA PHE A 48 -2.34 15.86 5.92
C PHE A 48 -2.67 14.38 6.19
N LEU A 49 -3.89 14.07 6.63
CA LEU A 49 -4.30 12.70 6.92
C LEU A 49 -4.28 11.81 5.67
N LEU A 50 -4.69 12.35 4.52
CA LEU A 50 -4.58 11.67 3.22
C LEU A 50 -3.12 11.40 2.86
N PHE A 51 -2.25 12.41 2.97
CA PHE A 51 -0.82 12.24 2.72
C PHE A 51 -0.22 11.12 3.59
N VAL A 52 -0.54 11.09 4.89
CA VAL A 52 -0.04 10.05 5.80
C VAL A 52 -0.63 8.68 5.44
N LEU A 53 -1.92 8.61 5.09
CA LEU A 53 -2.58 7.37 4.68
C LEU A 53 -1.98 6.79 3.40
N VAL A 54 -1.77 7.62 2.38
CA VAL A 54 -1.14 7.23 1.11
C VAL A 54 0.30 6.82 1.33
N SER A 55 1.05 7.58 2.12
CA SER A 55 2.45 7.26 2.46
C SER A 55 2.54 5.91 3.17
N TYR A 56 1.64 5.63 4.12
CA TYR A 56 1.60 4.34 4.79
C TYR A 56 1.21 3.20 3.84
N GLY A 57 0.21 3.43 2.97
CA GLY A 57 -0.16 2.50 1.92
C GLY A 57 1.01 2.16 0.99
N ALA A 58 1.80 3.17 0.62
CA ALA A 58 3.00 3.02 -0.19
C ALA A 58 4.08 2.19 0.52
N VAL A 59 4.31 2.42 1.81
CA VAL A 59 5.24 1.60 2.63
C VAL A 59 4.80 0.14 2.65
N ILE A 60 3.53 -0.14 2.94
CA ILE A 60 3.01 -1.51 3.01
C ILE A 60 3.07 -2.19 1.64
N LEU A 61 2.69 -1.50 0.56
CA LEU A 61 2.75 -2.04 -0.80
C LEU A 61 4.20 -2.37 -1.23
N SER A 62 5.16 -1.54 -0.82
CA SER A 62 6.59 -1.79 -1.06
C SER A 62 7.11 -2.98 -0.24
N PHE A 63 6.74 -3.05 1.04
CA PHE A 63 7.11 -4.15 1.93
C PHE A 63 6.64 -5.51 1.39
N VAL A 64 5.41 -5.59 0.90
CA VAL A 64 4.87 -6.84 0.35
C VAL A 64 5.52 -7.19 -1.00
N GLY A 65 5.88 -6.18 -1.80
CA GLY A 65 6.71 -6.35 -2.99
C GLY A 65 8.02 -7.08 -2.68
N ALA A 66 8.69 -6.70 -1.60
CA ALA A 66 9.97 -7.29 -1.18
C ALA A 66 9.89 -8.79 -0.86
N LEU A 67 8.71 -9.35 -0.58
CA LEU A 67 8.54 -10.80 -0.36
C LEU A 67 9.03 -11.63 -1.56
N HIS A 68 8.93 -11.08 -2.77
CA HIS A 68 9.35 -11.77 -3.98
C HIS A 68 10.88 -11.93 -4.06
N TRP A 69 11.66 -11.06 -3.41
CA TRP A 69 13.10 -11.31 -3.21
C TRP A 69 13.33 -12.54 -2.32
N ALA A 70 12.58 -12.65 -1.22
CA ALA A 70 12.69 -13.81 -0.34
C ALA A 70 12.35 -15.10 -1.10
N PHE A 71 11.26 -15.12 -1.86
CA PHE A 71 10.88 -16.26 -2.71
C PHE A 71 11.94 -16.61 -3.76
N ALA A 72 12.55 -15.58 -4.37
CA ALA A 72 13.62 -15.76 -5.34
C ALA A 72 14.85 -16.44 -4.73
N MET A 73 15.17 -16.14 -3.47
CA MET A 73 16.33 -16.70 -2.76
C MET A 73 16.04 -18.07 -2.15
N THR A 74 14.83 -18.33 -1.66
CA THR A 74 14.53 -19.57 -0.92
C THR A 74 13.92 -20.67 -1.78
N ALA A 75 13.14 -20.34 -2.81
CA ALA A 75 12.31 -21.31 -3.52
C ALA A 75 12.58 -21.40 -5.03
N ALA A 76 13.31 -20.43 -5.60
CA ALA A 76 13.62 -20.37 -7.03
C ALA A 76 15.14 -20.43 -7.33
N ALA A 77 15.95 -20.90 -6.38
CA ALA A 77 17.41 -20.94 -6.51
C ALA A 77 17.88 -21.66 -7.79
N ASP A 78 17.28 -22.80 -8.11
CA ASP A 78 17.64 -23.62 -9.28
C ASP A 78 16.87 -23.26 -10.57
N GLN A 79 16.07 -22.19 -10.55
CA GLN A 79 15.20 -21.79 -11.66
C GLN A 79 15.47 -20.33 -12.09
N PRO A 80 16.53 -20.06 -12.87
CA PRO A 80 16.99 -18.70 -13.16
C PRO A 80 15.93 -17.78 -13.75
N ALA A 81 15.11 -18.29 -14.68
CA ALA A 81 14.05 -17.51 -15.31
C ALA A 81 12.93 -17.12 -14.33
N ILE A 82 12.56 -18.00 -13.40
CA ILE A 82 11.57 -17.70 -12.34
C ILE A 82 12.14 -16.69 -11.36
N ARG A 83 13.41 -16.89 -10.96
CA ARG A 83 14.12 -15.97 -10.06
C ARG A 83 14.12 -14.55 -10.60
N THR A 84 14.50 -14.36 -11.86
CA THR A 84 14.49 -13.03 -12.50
C THR A 84 13.09 -12.41 -12.52
N ARG A 85 12.04 -13.19 -12.79
CA ARG A 85 10.65 -12.69 -12.78
C ARG A 85 10.20 -12.25 -11.39
N LEU A 86 10.51 -13.01 -10.34
CA LEU A 86 10.20 -12.66 -8.96
C LEU A 86 10.93 -11.37 -8.55
N LEU A 87 12.22 -11.26 -8.87
CA LEU A 87 13.01 -10.06 -8.60
C LEU A 87 12.47 -8.84 -9.34
N ALA A 88 12.18 -8.96 -10.64
CA ALA A 88 11.59 -7.88 -11.42
C ALA A 88 10.23 -7.45 -10.86
N TRP A 89 9.37 -8.41 -10.53
CA TRP A 89 8.06 -8.12 -9.95
C TRP A 89 8.15 -7.43 -8.60
N SER A 90 9.15 -7.73 -7.77
CA SER A 90 9.30 -7.08 -6.45
C SER A 90 9.41 -5.55 -6.53
N VAL A 91 9.95 -5.05 -7.64
CA VAL A 91 10.21 -3.62 -7.86
C VAL A 91 8.94 -2.91 -8.32
N VAL A 92 8.06 -3.59 -9.07
CA VAL A 92 6.84 -2.99 -9.65
C VAL A 92 5.92 -2.39 -8.58
N PRO A 93 5.53 -3.10 -7.50
CA PRO A 93 4.72 -2.54 -6.42
C PRO A 93 5.36 -1.32 -5.75
N ALA A 94 6.69 -1.33 -5.54
CA ALA A 94 7.39 -0.22 -4.91
C ALA A 94 7.40 1.03 -5.81
N LEU A 95 7.59 0.86 -7.11
CA LEU A 95 7.49 1.96 -8.06
C LEU A 95 6.06 2.50 -8.19
N CYS A 96 5.05 1.62 -8.20
CA CYS A 96 3.64 2.04 -8.18
C CYS A 96 3.27 2.76 -6.89
N ALA A 97 3.79 2.30 -5.75
CA ALA A 97 3.63 2.93 -4.44
C ALA A 97 4.21 4.36 -4.43
N TRP A 98 5.43 4.52 -4.92
CA TRP A 98 6.05 5.85 -5.07
C TRP A 98 5.27 6.74 -6.05
N ALA A 99 4.85 6.18 -7.20
CA ALA A 99 4.03 6.91 -8.17
C ALA A 99 2.70 7.38 -7.57
N ALA A 100 2.09 6.61 -6.67
CA ALA A 100 0.88 7.03 -5.97
C ALA A 100 1.09 8.29 -5.12
N MET A 101 2.27 8.46 -4.52
CA MET A 101 2.56 9.64 -3.66
C MET A 101 2.67 10.95 -4.44
N VAL A 102 2.89 10.90 -5.75
CA VAL A 102 2.99 12.10 -6.61
C VAL A 102 1.71 12.37 -7.39
N LEU A 103 0.71 11.48 -7.29
CA LEU A 103 -0.58 11.65 -7.93
C LEU A 103 -1.47 12.63 -7.16
N PRO A 104 -2.41 13.31 -7.83
CA PRO A 104 -3.44 14.09 -7.16
C PRO A 104 -4.32 13.20 -6.27
N ALA A 105 -4.88 13.82 -5.22
CA ALA A 105 -5.77 13.15 -4.28
C ALA A 105 -6.93 12.44 -5.00
N GLY A 106 -7.21 11.21 -4.59
CA GLY A 106 -8.16 10.30 -5.23
C GLY A 106 -7.48 9.33 -6.19
N PHE A 107 -6.66 9.82 -7.13
CA PHE A 107 -5.94 8.95 -8.07
C PHE A 107 -4.84 8.13 -7.37
N ASP A 108 -4.19 8.73 -6.38
CA ASP A 108 -3.27 8.08 -5.45
C ASP A 108 -3.89 6.83 -4.78
N LEU A 109 -5.07 6.99 -4.18
CA LEU A 109 -5.82 5.94 -3.50
C LEU A 109 -6.30 4.87 -4.48
N ILE A 110 -6.82 5.26 -5.65
CA ILE A 110 -7.25 4.32 -6.69
C ILE A 110 -6.08 3.45 -7.17
N LEU A 111 -4.91 4.06 -7.39
CA LEU A 111 -3.71 3.34 -7.79
C LEU A 111 -3.28 2.34 -6.72
N LEU A 112 -3.25 2.77 -5.44
CA LEU A 112 -2.91 1.87 -4.33
C LEU A 112 -3.90 0.70 -4.21
N VAL A 113 -5.21 0.96 -4.24
CA VAL A 113 -6.24 -0.09 -4.17
C VAL A 113 -6.06 -1.09 -5.31
N THR A 114 -5.91 -0.60 -6.53
CA THR A 114 -5.71 -1.45 -7.72
C THR A 114 -4.44 -2.29 -7.56
N MET A 115 -3.34 -1.67 -7.15
CA MET A 115 -2.06 -2.37 -7.05
C MET A 115 -2.03 -3.38 -5.90
N PHE A 116 -2.73 -3.15 -4.79
CA PHE A 116 -2.89 -4.15 -3.73
C PHE A 116 -3.59 -5.41 -4.23
N TRP A 117 -4.64 -5.28 -5.05
CA TRP A 117 -5.35 -6.41 -5.64
C TRP A 117 -4.53 -7.13 -6.72
N VAL A 118 -3.88 -6.38 -7.61
CA VAL A 118 -2.97 -6.94 -8.62
C VAL A 118 -1.85 -7.72 -7.96
N HIS A 119 -1.23 -7.14 -6.94
CA HIS A 119 -0.15 -7.78 -6.21
C HIS A 119 -0.63 -9.02 -5.44
N PHE A 120 -1.81 -8.97 -4.81
CA PHE A 120 -2.43 -10.14 -4.18
C PHE A 120 -2.69 -11.28 -5.18
N ALA A 121 -3.15 -10.98 -6.39
CA ALA A 121 -3.37 -11.99 -7.42
C ALA A 121 -2.06 -12.69 -7.82
N VAL A 122 -0.97 -11.91 -7.95
CA VAL A 122 0.36 -12.46 -8.22
C VAL A 122 0.89 -13.29 -7.04
N ASP A 123 0.71 -12.80 -5.81
CA ASP A 123 1.01 -13.56 -4.58
C ASP A 123 0.28 -14.91 -4.55
N ALA A 124 -1.01 -14.94 -4.88
CA ALA A 124 -1.81 -16.17 -4.85
C ALA A 124 -1.39 -17.17 -5.94
N VAL A 125 -0.89 -16.70 -7.09
CA VAL A 125 -0.30 -17.56 -8.13
C VAL A 125 1.02 -18.15 -7.64
N TRP A 126 1.90 -17.31 -7.09
CA TRP A 126 3.21 -17.79 -6.60
C TRP A 126 3.10 -18.66 -5.37
N ALA A 127 2.17 -18.38 -4.45
CA ALA A 127 1.92 -19.21 -3.28
C ALA A 127 1.61 -20.66 -3.67
N ARG A 128 0.78 -20.85 -4.71
CA ARG A 128 0.47 -22.18 -5.24
C ARG A 128 1.67 -22.82 -5.94
N ARG A 129 2.44 -22.05 -6.72
CA ARG A 129 3.59 -22.56 -7.47
C ARG A 129 4.77 -22.95 -6.58
N LEU A 130 4.97 -22.23 -5.48
CA LEU A 130 6.09 -22.42 -4.54
C LEU A 130 5.71 -23.28 -3.33
N GLY A 131 4.46 -23.75 -3.25
CA GLY A 131 4.00 -24.59 -2.15
C GLY A 131 3.97 -23.87 -0.80
N LEU A 132 3.65 -22.56 -0.79
CA LEU A 132 3.55 -21.80 0.46
C LEU A 132 2.45 -22.36 1.38
N PRO A 133 2.58 -22.23 2.71
CA PRO A 133 1.55 -22.64 3.65
C PRO A 133 0.20 -21.98 3.35
N SER A 134 -0.90 -22.72 3.54
CA SER A 134 -2.25 -22.24 3.22
C SER A 134 -2.62 -20.95 3.97
N TRP A 135 -2.12 -20.79 5.20
CA TRP A 135 -2.35 -19.59 6.00
C TRP A 135 -1.78 -18.32 5.38
N TYR A 136 -0.77 -18.41 4.49
CA TYR A 136 -0.19 -17.24 3.82
C TYR A 136 -1.25 -16.53 2.98
N VAL A 137 -1.94 -17.27 2.10
CA VAL A 137 -2.95 -16.69 1.21
C VAL A 137 -4.10 -16.12 2.04
N THR A 138 -4.57 -16.84 3.07
CA THR A 138 -5.61 -16.33 3.98
C THR A 138 -5.21 -15.04 4.66
N LEU A 139 -3.99 -14.96 5.20
CA LEU A 139 -3.48 -13.73 5.81
C LEU A 139 -3.45 -12.59 4.79
N ARG A 140 -2.86 -12.82 3.62
CA ARG A 140 -2.76 -11.82 2.55
C ARG A 140 -4.15 -11.34 2.11
N THR A 141 -5.14 -12.23 2.02
CA THR A 141 -6.53 -11.84 1.73
C THR A 141 -7.08 -10.87 2.77
N VAL A 142 -6.97 -11.21 4.06
CA VAL A 142 -7.52 -10.36 5.13
C VAL A 142 -6.83 -9.00 5.16
N LEU A 143 -5.50 -8.97 5.00
CA LEU A 143 -4.73 -7.72 4.98
C LEU A 143 -5.06 -6.87 3.74
N THR A 144 -5.14 -7.48 2.55
CA THR A 144 -5.50 -6.76 1.32
C THR A 144 -6.93 -6.20 1.40
N VAL A 145 -7.89 -7.00 1.87
CA VAL A 145 -9.27 -6.53 2.05
C VAL A 145 -9.35 -5.40 3.07
N GLY A 146 -8.69 -5.53 4.22
CA GLY A 146 -8.68 -4.49 5.25
C GLY A 146 -8.05 -3.18 4.78
N ALA A 147 -6.88 -3.26 4.13
CA ALA A 147 -6.20 -2.07 3.60
C ALA A 147 -7.02 -1.40 2.51
N THR A 148 -7.52 -2.18 1.53
CA THR A 148 -8.31 -1.63 0.42
C THR A 148 -9.65 -1.06 0.89
N LEU A 149 -10.28 -1.64 1.91
CA LEU A 149 -11.48 -1.09 2.54
C LEU A 149 -11.22 0.29 3.15
N ALA A 150 -10.13 0.46 3.90
CA ALA A 150 -9.78 1.76 4.47
C ALA A 150 -9.50 2.81 3.39
N LEU A 151 -8.78 2.43 2.32
CA LEU A 151 -8.49 3.32 1.19
C LEU A 151 -9.76 3.70 0.41
N THR A 152 -10.68 2.76 0.17
CA THR A 152 -11.94 3.05 -0.53
C THR A 152 -12.89 3.90 0.32
N LEU A 153 -12.87 3.74 1.64
CA LEU A 153 -13.58 4.65 2.55
C LEU A 153 -13.03 6.08 2.46
N ALA A 154 -11.70 6.25 2.37
CA ALA A 154 -11.11 7.57 2.14
C ALA A 154 -11.52 8.17 0.79
N ILE A 155 -11.58 7.37 -0.28
CA ILE A 155 -12.11 7.80 -1.58
C ILE A 155 -13.58 8.24 -1.44
N ALA A 156 -14.41 7.45 -0.76
CA ALA A 156 -15.81 7.77 -0.56
C ALA A 156 -15.97 9.10 0.20
N MET A 157 -15.16 9.36 1.23
CA MET A 157 -15.17 10.64 1.96
C MET A 157 -14.78 11.83 1.07
N LEU A 158 -13.81 11.64 0.16
CA LEU A 158 -13.44 12.67 -0.82
C LEU A 158 -14.58 12.99 -1.79
N LEU A 159 -15.35 11.97 -2.21
CA LEU A 159 -16.47 12.13 -3.13
C LEU A 159 -17.72 12.72 -2.47
N LEU A 160 -17.99 12.34 -1.22
CA LEU A 160 -19.16 12.80 -0.47
C LEU A 160 -19.00 14.22 0.07
N ASN A 161 -17.75 14.63 0.35
CA ASN A 161 -17.42 15.97 0.80
C ASN A 161 -16.26 16.50 -0.05
N PRO A 162 -16.51 16.84 -1.33
CA PRO A 162 -15.50 17.55 -2.10
C PRO A 162 -15.18 18.81 -1.31
N ALA A 163 -13.90 19.05 -1.04
CA ALA A 163 -13.50 20.34 -0.49
C ALA A 163 -14.17 21.42 -1.35
N GLY A 164 -14.81 22.41 -0.71
CA GLY A 164 -15.48 23.50 -1.42
C GLY A 164 -14.58 24.12 -2.50
N PRO A 165 -15.16 24.85 -3.46
CA PRO A 165 -14.48 25.24 -4.70
C PRO A 165 -13.06 25.79 -4.45
N PRO A 166 -12.11 25.59 -5.39
CA PRO A 166 -10.70 25.96 -5.24
C PRO A 166 -10.40 27.47 -5.08
N ASP A 167 -11.40 28.27 -4.71
CA ASP A 167 -11.40 29.73 -4.75
C ASP A 167 -11.51 30.30 -3.32
N LEU A 168 -10.61 29.88 -2.43
CA LEU A 168 -10.19 30.72 -1.33
C LEU A 168 -8.67 30.60 -1.25
N VAL A 169 -8.02 31.32 -2.16
CA VAL A 169 -6.71 31.91 -1.84
C VAL A 169 -6.90 32.51 -0.43
N PRO A 170 -6.17 32.06 0.60
CA PRO A 170 -6.26 32.71 1.89
C PRO A 170 -5.97 34.19 1.63
N ALA A 171 -6.86 35.08 2.03
CA ALA A 171 -6.72 36.54 1.87
C ALA A 171 -5.43 37.11 2.52
N GLN A 172 -4.59 36.24 3.09
CA GLN A 172 -3.26 36.48 3.62
C GLN A 172 -2.14 36.41 2.56
N LEU A 173 -2.43 36.01 1.31
CA LEU A 173 -1.44 35.96 0.20
C LEU A 173 -1.63 37.04 -0.87
N THR A 174 -2.66 37.88 -0.77
CA THR A 174 -2.64 39.16 -1.47
C THR A 174 -1.62 40.03 -0.76
N CYS A 175 -0.39 40.05 -1.29
CA CYS A 175 0.62 41.07 -1.00
C CYS A 175 -0.10 42.42 -0.84
N PRO A 176 0.05 43.16 0.27
CA PRO A 176 -0.34 44.55 0.24
C PRO A 176 0.55 45.16 -0.85
N ALA A 177 -0.08 45.67 -1.90
CA ALA A 177 0.57 46.63 -2.77
C ALA A 177 0.83 47.87 -1.91
N GLU A 178 1.85 47.78 -1.05
CA GLU A 178 2.43 48.89 -0.35
C GLU A 178 3.15 49.68 -1.42
N SER A 179 2.44 50.71 -1.87
CA SER A 179 2.93 51.93 -2.47
C SER A 179 4.39 52.19 -2.12
N VAL A 180 5.30 51.73 -2.98
CA VAL A 180 6.61 52.37 -3.10
C VAL A 180 6.33 53.75 -3.67
N GLY A 181 6.22 54.70 -2.74
CA GLY A 181 6.05 56.11 -3.03
C GLY A 181 7.12 56.58 -3.99
N LEU A 182 6.65 57.02 -5.15
CA LEU A 182 7.30 58.07 -5.92
C LEU A 182 7.19 59.37 -5.12
N GLU A 183 8.10 59.58 -4.18
CA GLU A 183 8.47 60.91 -3.69
C GLU A 183 9.97 60.90 -3.36
N VAL A 184 10.76 61.38 -4.33
CA VAL A 184 11.85 62.41 -4.30
C VAL A 184 12.76 62.19 -5.51
#